data_AF-A0A1Z8W5L0-F1
#
_entry.id   AF-A0A1Z8W5L0-F1
#
_cell.length_a   1.000
_cell.length_b   1.000
_cell.length_c   1.000
_cell.angle_alpha   90.00
_cell.angle_beta   90.00
_cell.angle_gamma   90.00
#
_symmetry.space_group_name_H-M   'P 1'
#
loop_
_entity.id
_entity.type
_entity.pdbx_description
1 polymer ?
#
loop_
_entity_poly.entity_id
_entity_poly.type
_entity_poly.pdbx_seq_one_letter_code
_entity_poly.pdbx_strand_id
1 'polypeptide(L)'
;MKLIDLLLEKKVEFPEKDVDLVRKYTHQNQHQSARSHIAYYGWSKYGNRNLKKFDEFYRLLNKLGDVLGGFGPELSKLKQKMEKPFYKEIKKTFSNAEDIIRNL
;
A
#
# COMPACT_ATOMS: atom_id res chain seq x y z
N MET A 1 -19.54 10.58 24.27
CA MET A 1 -18.79 10.40 23.01
C MET A 1 -19.81 10.13 21.92
N LYS A 2 -19.99 11.00 20.92
CA LYS A 2 -21.05 10.85 19.90
C LYS A 2 -20.53 9.96 18.75
N LEU A 3 -21.40 9.15 18.15
CA LEU A 3 -21.10 8.25 17.02
C LEU A 3 -20.41 8.99 15.84
N ILE A 4 -20.71 10.27 15.68
CA ILE A 4 -20.11 11.18 14.70
C ILE A 4 -18.60 11.36 14.92
N ASP A 5 -18.15 11.41 16.18
CA ASP A 5 -16.71 11.54 16.50
C ASP A 5 -15.94 10.25 16.17
N LEU A 6 -16.65 9.10 16.12
CA LEU A 6 -16.11 7.81 15.67
C LEU A 6 -16.05 7.70 14.13
N LEU A 7 -16.89 8.46 13.42
CA LEU A 7 -17.01 8.47 11.95
C LEU A 7 -16.08 9.49 11.29
N LEU A 8 -15.60 10.49 12.03
CA LEU A 8 -14.51 11.37 11.62
C LEU A 8 -13.17 10.67 11.89
N GLU A 9 -12.92 9.53 11.24
CA GLU A 9 -11.59 8.94 11.21
C GLU A 9 -10.64 9.97 10.58
N LYS A 10 -9.92 10.71 11.44
CA LYS A 10 -8.94 11.69 10.99
C LYS A 10 -7.92 10.95 10.13
N LYS A 11 -7.92 11.27 8.84
CA LYS A 11 -6.93 10.74 7.91
C LYS A 11 -5.54 11.04 8.43
N VAL A 12 -4.67 10.07 8.21
CA VAL A 12 -3.30 10.07 8.69
C VAL A 12 -2.40 10.65 7.62
N GLU A 13 -1.43 11.45 7.99
CA GLU A 13 -0.39 11.84 7.05
C GLU A 13 0.66 10.73 6.91
N PHE A 14 0.93 10.32 5.68
CA PHE A 14 2.04 9.44 5.37
C PHE A 14 3.33 10.28 5.30
N PRO A 15 4.38 9.99 6.07
CA PRO A 15 5.52 10.87 6.22
C PRO A 15 6.24 11.12 4.90
N GLU A 16 6.69 12.35 4.68
CA GLU A 16 7.40 12.74 3.44
C GLU A 16 8.65 11.88 3.18
N LYS A 17 9.43 11.59 4.24
CA LYS A 17 10.59 10.66 4.14
C LYS A 17 10.21 9.28 3.60
N ASP A 18 8.98 8.83 3.89
CA ASP A 18 8.46 7.54 3.45
C ASP A 18 7.89 7.64 2.03
N VAL A 19 7.37 8.81 1.61
CA VAL A 19 7.05 9.10 0.20
C VAL A 19 8.31 9.05 -0.66
N ASP A 20 9.41 9.65 -0.21
CA ASP A 20 10.70 9.59 -0.92
C ASP A 20 11.22 8.15 -1.03
N LEU A 21 11.00 7.34 -0.01
CA LEU A 21 11.34 5.92 -0.06
C LEU A 21 10.47 5.17 -1.08
N VAL A 22 9.16 5.46 -1.13
CA VAL A 22 8.24 4.93 -2.15
C VAL A 22 8.73 5.29 -3.56
N ARG A 23 9.09 6.56 -3.79
CA ARG A 23 9.65 7.03 -5.07
C ARG A 23 10.91 6.26 -5.46
N LYS A 24 11.84 6.05 -4.51
CA LYS A 24 13.08 5.28 -4.74
C LYS A 24 12.79 3.84 -5.13
N TYR A 25 11.88 3.16 -4.42
CA TYR A 25 11.47 1.80 -4.77
C TYR A 25 10.87 1.73 -6.18
N THR A 26 9.95 2.64 -6.51
CA THR A 26 9.32 2.71 -7.84
C THR A 26 10.36 2.93 -8.94
N HIS A 27 11.32 3.84 -8.75
CA HIS A 27 12.42 4.08 -9.71
C HIS A 27 13.31 2.84 -9.93
N GLN A 28 13.43 1.98 -8.93
CA GLN A 28 14.20 0.73 -9.00
C GLN A 28 13.36 -0.46 -9.52
N ASN A 29 12.17 -0.21 -10.07
CA ASN A 29 11.18 -1.22 -10.46
C ASN A 29 10.66 -2.11 -9.30
N GLN A 30 10.81 -1.65 -8.06
CA GLN A 30 10.39 -2.36 -6.84
C GLN A 30 8.98 -1.93 -6.39
N HIS A 31 8.05 -1.86 -7.35
CA HIS A 31 6.66 -1.38 -7.16
C HIS A 31 5.89 -2.11 -6.06
N GLN A 32 6.13 -3.40 -5.89
CA GLN A 32 5.46 -4.27 -4.94
C GLN A 32 5.99 -4.01 -3.52
N SER A 33 7.29 -3.78 -3.39
CA SER A 33 7.93 -3.36 -2.14
C SER A 33 7.42 -1.99 -1.70
N ALA A 34 7.27 -1.05 -2.65
CA ALA A 34 6.64 0.25 -2.38
C ALA A 34 5.21 0.11 -1.84
N ARG A 35 4.39 -0.73 -2.47
CA ARG A 35 3.00 -1.00 -2.04
C ARG A 35 2.93 -1.67 -0.67
N SER A 36 3.82 -2.64 -0.41
CA SER A 36 3.95 -3.28 0.90
C SER A 36 4.38 -2.28 1.98
N HIS A 37 5.32 -1.37 1.70
CA HIS A 37 5.76 -0.34 2.64
C HIS A 37 4.60 0.58 3.08
N ILE A 38 3.82 1.09 2.12
CA ILE A 38 2.66 1.94 2.40
C ILE A 38 1.62 1.18 3.24
N ALA A 39 1.32 -0.06 2.85
CA ALA A 39 0.37 -0.88 3.56
C ALA A 39 0.85 -1.19 4.99
N TYR A 40 2.12 -1.58 5.14
CA TYR A 40 2.76 -1.85 6.42
C TYR A 40 2.69 -0.66 7.36
N TYR A 41 3.05 0.53 6.88
CA TYR A 41 2.95 1.75 7.66
C TYR A 41 1.51 1.98 8.17
N GLY A 42 0.54 1.90 7.26
CA GLY A 42 -0.87 2.15 7.60
C GLY A 42 -1.46 1.17 8.62
N TRP A 43 -1.13 -0.12 8.56
CA TRP A 43 -1.66 -1.07 9.55
C TRP A 43 -0.83 -1.15 10.83
N SER A 44 0.50 -1.05 10.74
CA SER A 44 1.38 -1.24 11.91
C SER A 44 1.50 0.00 12.79
N LYS A 45 1.44 1.20 12.20
CA LYS A 45 1.52 2.48 12.93
C LYS A 45 0.16 3.07 13.25
N TYR A 46 -0.85 2.79 12.42
CA TYR A 46 -2.19 3.40 12.56
C TYR A 46 -3.32 2.40 12.75
N GLY A 47 -3.01 1.10 12.85
CA GLY A 47 -4.00 0.09 13.19
C GLY A 47 -5.03 -0.19 12.11
N ASN A 48 -4.88 0.33 10.88
CA ASN A 48 -5.82 0.02 9.79
C ASN A 48 -5.67 -1.44 9.35
N ARG A 49 -6.52 -2.31 9.91
CA ARG A 49 -6.51 -3.75 9.63
C ARG A 49 -6.83 -4.09 8.16
N ASN A 50 -7.50 -3.22 7.41
CA ASN A 50 -7.73 -3.43 5.99
C ASN A 50 -6.43 -3.31 5.18
N LEU A 51 -5.43 -2.59 5.67
CA LEU A 51 -4.12 -2.50 5.01
C LEU A 51 -3.22 -3.71 5.29
N LYS A 52 -3.47 -4.45 6.38
CA LYS A 52 -2.70 -5.66 6.71
C LYS A 52 -2.72 -6.70 5.59
N LYS A 53 -3.90 -6.97 5.02
CA LYS A 53 -4.02 -7.93 3.90
C LYS A 53 -3.26 -7.50 2.64
N PHE A 54 -3.14 -6.20 2.38
CA PHE A 54 -2.42 -5.71 1.20
C PHE A 54 -0.92 -5.85 1.39
N ASP A 55 -0.45 -5.55 2.59
CA ASP A 55 0.94 -5.77 2.94
C ASP A 55 1.33 -7.25 2.81
N GLU A 56 0.55 -8.15 3.41
CA GLU A 56 0.73 -9.59 3.27
C GLU A 56 0.71 -10.03 1.81
N PHE A 57 -0.27 -9.54 1.03
CA PHE A 57 -0.39 -9.85 -0.40
C PHE A 57 0.86 -9.43 -1.18
N TYR A 58 1.31 -8.17 -1.07
CA TYR A 58 2.45 -7.69 -1.85
C TYR A 58 3.77 -8.32 -1.42
N ARG A 59 3.93 -8.65 -0.12
CA ARG A 59 5.09 -9.42 0.35
C ARG A 59 5.12 -10.84 -0.20
N LEU A 60 3.98 -11.53 -0.20
CA LEU A 60 3.86 -12.85 -0.81
C LEU A 60 4.13 -12.81 -2.31
N LEU A 61 3.61 -11.78 -2.99
CA LEU A 61 3.76 -11.62 -4.43
C LEU A 61 5.24 -11.39 -4.83
N ASN A 62 6.00 -10.63 -4.04
CA ASN A 62 7.46 -10.51 -4.20
C ASN A 62 8.15 -11.88 -4.06
N LYS A 63 7.87 -12.61 -2.96
CA LYS A 63 8.46 -13.94 -2.73
C LYS A 63 8.15 -14.92 -3.86
N LEU A 64 6.92 -14.90 -4.37
CA LEU A 64 6.52 -15.74 -5.50
C LEU A 64 7.27 -15.36 -6.77
N GLY A 65 7.46 -14.07 -7.02
CA GLY A 65 8.29 -13.58 -8.13
C GLY A 65 9.73 -14.09 -8.03
N ASP A 66 10.32 -14.03 -6.84
CA ASP A 66 11.69 -14.50 -6.59
C ASP A 66 11.81 -16.03 -6.81
N VAL A 67 10.85 -16.81 -6.31
CA VAL A 67 10.84 -18.28 -6.44
C VAL A 67 10.59 -18.72 -7.89
N LEU A 68 9.75 -18.01 -8.62
CA LEU A 68 9.36 -18.36 -9.99
C LEU A 68 10.28 -17.75 -11.06
N GLY A 69 11.31 -16.98 -10.67
CA GLY A 69 12.23 -16.32 -11.60
C GLY A 69 11.60 -15.19 -12.41
N GLY A 70 10.50 -14.61 -11.93
CA GLY A 70 9.83 -13.50 -12.60
C GLY A 70 8.32 -13.41 -12.33
N PHE A 71 7.73 -12.34 -12.86
CA PHE A 71 6.30 -12.06 -12.76
C PHE A 71 5.54 -12.57 -13.99
N GLY A 72 5.11 -13.83 -13.91
CA GLY A 72 4.27 -14.43 -14.95
C GLY A 72 2.89 -13.76 -15.11
N PRO A 73 2.14 -14.11 -16.16
CA PRO A 73 0.81 -13.57 -16.44
C PRO A 73 -0.18 -13.73 -15.28
N GLU A 74 -0.10 -14.83 -14.54
CA GLU A 74 -1.00 -15.15 -13.43
C GLU A 74 -0.78 -14.21 -12.24
N LEU A 75 0.47 -13.99 -11.86
CA LEU A 75 0.82 -13.05 -10.79
C LEU A 75 0.45 -11.62 -11.16
N SER A 76 0.62 -11.26 -12.44
CA SER A 76 0.21 -9.95 -12.97
C SER A 76 -1.31 -9.74 -12.88
N LYS A 77 -2.10 -10.75 -13.22
CA LYS A 77 -3.57 -10.71 -13.06
C LYS A 77 -3.98 -10.59 -11.60
N LEU A 78 -3.33 -11.32 -10.70
CA LEU A 78 -3.58 -11.21 -9.26
C LEU A 78 -3.26 -9.80 -8.73
N LYS A 79 -2.11 -9.24 -9.14
CA LYS A 79 -1.73 -7.86 -8.80
C LYS A 79 -2.82 -6.87 -9.21
N GLN A 80 -3.26 -6.90 -10.47
CA GLN A 80 -4.25 -5.96 -11.01
C GLN A 80 -5.58 -6.01 -10.24
N LYS A 81 -6.03 -7.21 -9.84
CA LYS A 81 -7.24 -7.36 -9.02
C LYS A 81 -7.14 -6.63 -7.67
N MET A 82 -5.93 -6.50 -7.13
CA MET A 82 -5.69 -5.87 -5.83
C MET A 82 -5.40 -4.37 -5.91
N GLU A 83 -5.02 -3.83 -7.07
CA GLU A 83 -4.65 -2.41 -7.22
C GLU A 83 -5.81 -1.45 -6.91
N LYS A 84 -6.98 -1.66 -7.51
CA LYS A 84 -8.12 -0.77 -7.29
C LYS A 84 -8.59 -0.77 -5.82
N PRO A 85 -8.77 -1.92 -5.16
CA PRO A 85 -9.04 -1.97 -3.72
C PRO A 85 -7.94 -1.31 -2.88
N PHE A 86 -6.67 -1.50 -3.25
CA PHE A 86 -5.54 -0.91 -2.52
C PHE A 86 -5.56 0.61 -2.57
N TYR A 87 -5.70 1.21 -3.76
CA TYR A 87 -5.78 2.66 -3.91
C TYR A 87 -7.00 3.26 -3.18
N LYS A 88 -8.11 2.52 -3.14
CA LYS A 88 -9.28 2.92 -2.35
C LYS A 88 -8.96 2.99 -0.86
N GLU A 89 -8.24 2.02 -0.32
CA GLU A 89 -7.85 2.03 1.10
C GLU A 89 -6.79 3.09 1.42
N ILE A 90 -5.84 3.36 0.51
CA ILE A 90 -4.92 4.51 0.64
C ILE A 90 -5.71 5.82 0.75
N LYS A 91 -6.64 6.08 -0.19
CA LYS A 91 -7.44 7.31 -0.22
C LYS A 91 -8.31 7.53 1.03
N LYS A 92 -8.75 6.43 1.66
CA LYS A 92 -9.48 6.48 2.93
C LYS A 92 -8.56 6.74 4.11
N THR A 93 -7.37 6.13 4.12
CA THR A 93 -6.47 6.15 5.27
C THR A 93 -5.65 7.42 5.34
N PHE A 94 -5.09 7.86 4.21
CA PHE A 94 -4.07 8.88 4.18
C PHE A 94 -4.58 10.24 3.69
N SER A 95 -4.17 11.32 4.35
CA SER A 95 -4.52 12.69 3.97
C SER A 95 -3.81 13.11 2.68
N ASN A 96 -2.55 12.72 2.51
CA ASN A 96 -1.71 12.95 1.33
C ASN A 96 -1.76 11.79 0.31
N ALA A 97 -2.90 11.11 0.21
CA ALA A 97 -3.06 9.93 -0.65
C ALA A 97 -2.71 10.17 -2.13
N GLU A 98 -2.95 11.35 -2.66
CA GLU A 98 -2.64 11.67 -4.06
C GLU A 98 -1.14 11.67 -4.33
N ASP A 99 -0.35 12.22 -3.41
CA ASP A 99 1.10 12.23 -3.51
C ASP A 99 1.66 10.81 -3.41
N ILE A 100 1.17 10.01 -2.45
CA ILE A 100 1.54 8.59 -2.34
C ILE A 100 1.27 7.84 -3.67
N ILE A 101 0.08 8.02 -4.24
CA ILE A 101 -0.32 7.32 -5.47
C ILE A 101 0.47 7.80 -6.69
N ARG A 102 0.82 9.08 -6.75
CA ARG A 102 1.63 9.64 -7.84
C ARG A 102 3.05 9.05 -7.89
N ASN A 103 3.57 8.58 -6.76
CA ASN A 103 4.92 8.03 -6.65
C ASN A 103 4.96 6.47 -6.74
N LEU A 104 3.85 5.79 -7.07
CA LEU A 104 3.68 4.32 -7.05
C LEU A 104 3.73 3.62 -8.42
#